data_AF-A0A1G0ZPH3-F1
#
_entry.id   AF-A0A1G0ZPH3-F1
#
_cell.length_a   1.000
_cell.length_b   1.000
_cell.length_c   1.000
_cell.angle_alpha   90.00
_cell.angle_beta   90.00
_cell.angle_gamma   90.00
#
_symmetry.space_group_name_H-M   'P 1'
#
loop_
_entity.id
_entity.type
_entity.pdbx_description
1 polymer ?
#
loop_
_entity_poly.entity_id
_entity_poly.type
_entity_poly.pdbx_seq_one_letter_code
_entity_poly.pdbx_strand_id
1 'polypeptide(L)'
;MNRVSREASTSPGRWLETLAFYAYALAVTPVVTPLLRDAVHEQGALPAAGWIIAAALVAETFAVWWLASSWRIRGGSPFAQGMSMRLGAGLVISHVLLAYFLLLGALSLWGLMGDGTEGDEPSILAPILFVVMFFREVVLWVGAAARRTVDREPPAWRLFLARWMMVAFQCIAFTVYWDAIIGFEGVDDIHPAAWLVLAPAIVLVFLILYLPLCLQELMEPCFRLENPGPEPGTGWRLIGSGACLALYPFALELIKTHVLLPF
;
A
#
# COMPACT_ATOMS: atom_id res chain seq x y z
N MET A 1 7.45 17.25 33.99
CA MET A 1 7.71 16.84 32.60
C MET A 1 7.29 15.38 32.46
N ASN A 2 5.99 15.07 32.30
CA ASN A 2 5.45 13.69 32.12
C ASN A 2 3.91 13.66 31.99
N ARG A 3 3.34 14.44 31.05
CA ARG A 3 1.93 14.28 30.63
C ARG A 3 1.76 14.27 29.11
N VAL A 4 2.61 15.00 28.39
CA VAL A 4 2.57 15.09 26.92
C VAL A 4 2.94 13.77 26.21
N SER A 5 3.72 12.90 26.87
CA SER A 5 4.18 11.63 26.29
C SER A 5 3.14 10.50 26.31
N ARG A 6 2.05 10.61 27.10
CA ARG A 6 0.98 9.59 27.14
C ARG A 6 -0.20 9.86 26.21
N GLU A 7 -0.40 11.10 25.76
CA GLU A 7 -1.52 11.43 24.86
C GLU A 7 -1.19 11.18 23.37
N ALA A 8 0.09 10.97 23.03
CA ALA A 8 0.55 10.80 21.65
C ALA A 8 0.46 9.36 21.10
N SER A 9 0.12 8.35 21.92
CA SER A 9 -0.01 6.96 21.46
C SER A 9 -1.44 6.56 21.07
N THR A 10 -2.46 7.32 21.49
CA THR A 10 -3.87 7.01 21.19
C THR A 10 -4.63 8.26 20.73
N SER A 11 -4.20 8.90 19.64
CA SER A 11 -5.09 9.88 19.01
C SER A 11 -6.26 9.11 18.38
N PRO A 12 -7.53 9.40 18.72
CA PRO A 12 -8.69 8.69 18.18
C PRO A 12 -8.78 8.71 16.64
N GLY A 13 -8.05 9.60 15.95
CA GLY A 13 -7.96 9.59 14.48
C GLY A 13 -7.32 8.32 13.91
N ARG A 14 -6.36 7.70 14.62
CA ARG A 14 -5.60 6.56 14.06
C ARG A 14 -6.42 5.28 13.93
N TRP A 15 -7.19 4.94 14.96
CA TRP A 15 -8.00 3.74 14.89
C TRP A 15 -9.08 3.88 13.82
N LEU A 16 -9.58 5.10 13.57
CA LEU A 16 -10.51 5.39 12.48
C LEU A 16 -9.88 5.15 11.11
N GLU A 17 -8.65 5.63 10.90
CA GLU A 17 -7.89 5.43 9.65
C GLU A 17 -7.67 3.92 9.38
N THR A 18 -7.16 3.21 10.38
CA THR A 18 -6.93 1.76 10.32
C THR A 18 -8.23 0.98 10.11
N LEU A 19 -9.31 1.35 10.83
CA LEU A 19 -10.62 0.73 10.69
C LEU A 19 -11.22 0.98 9.30
N ALA A 20 -11.08 2.20 8.76
CA ALA A 20 -11.56 2.54 7.43
C ALA A 20 -10.85 1.70 6.36
N PHE A 21 -9.53 1.54 6.45
CA PHE A 21 -8.78 0.65 5.58
C PHE A 21 -9.27 -0.80 5.67
N TYR A 22 -9.38 -1.37 6.86
CA TYR A 22 -9.85 -2.76 7.01
C TYR A 22 -11.30 -2.95 6.57
N ALA A 23 -12.18 -1.98 6.84
CA ALA A 23 -13.56 -2.01 6.38
C ALA A 23 -13.61 -2.01 4.84
N TYR A 24 -12.80 -1.19 4.19
CA TYR A 24 -12.67 -1.19 2.74
C TYR A 24 -12.12 -2.53 2.23
N ALA A 25 -11.02 -3.02 2.80
CA ALA A 25 -10.37 -4.27 2.40
C ALA A 25 -11.28 -5.50 2.52
N LEU A 26 -12.12 -5.55 3.55
CA LEU A 26 -12.99 -6.71 3.81
C LEU A 26 -14.34 -6.63 3.07
N ALA A 27 -14.90 -5.44 2.90
CA ALA A 27 -16.26 -5.27 2.36
C ALA A 27 -16.29 -4.76 0.91
N VAL A 28 -15.35 -3.87 0.54
CA VAL A 28 -15.37 -3.20 -0.76
C VAL A 28 -14.50 -3.93 -1.77
N THR A 29 -13.26 -4.26 -1.41
CA THR A 29 -12.32 -4.90 -2.33
C THR A 29 -12.86 -6.22 -2.94
N PRO A 30 -13.48 -7.15 -2.18
CA PRO A 30 -14.00 -8.39 -2.77
C PRO A 30 -15.14 -8.19 -3.77
N VAL A 31 -15.80 -7.03 -3.74
CA VAL A 31 -16.90 -6.68 -4.67
C VAL A 31 -16.36 -5.90 -5.87
N VAL A 32 -15.48 -4.93 -5.62
CA VAL A 32 -14.96 -4.04 -6.66
C VAL A 32 -13.96 -4.74 -7.57
N THR A 33 -13.11 -5.63 -7.03
CA THR A 33 -12.07 -6.30 -7.81
C THR A 33 -12.65 -7.15 -8.95
N PRO A 34 -13.62 -8.07 -8.72
CA PRO A 34 -14.24 -8.83 -9.81
C PRO A 34 -14.88 -7.92 -10.87
N LEU A 35 -15.60 -6.88 -10.46
CA LEU A 35 -16.24 -5.93 -11.38
C LEU A 35 -15.21 -5.19 -12.25
N LEU A 36 -14.07 -4.81 -11.67
CA LEU A 36 -12.97 -4.19 -12.43
C LEU A 36 -12.38 -5.19 -13.42
N ARG A 37 -12.13 -6.44 -13.00
CA ARG A 37 -11.58 -7.49 -13.85
C ARG A 37 -12.50 -7.80 -15.03
N ASP A 38 -13.78 -8.01 -14.77
CA ASP A 38 -14.79 -8.30 -15.80
C ASP A 38 -14.86 -7.15 -16.81
N ALA A 39 -14.90 -5.90 -16.33
CA ALA A 39 -14.94 -4.75 -17.20
C ALA A 39 -13.64 -4.53 -17.99
N VAL A 40 -12.46 -4.89 -17.45
CA VAL A 40 -11.19 -4.92 -18.22
C VAL A 40 -11.30 -5.97 -19.33
N HIS A 41 -11.81 -7.17 -19.00
CA HIS A 41 -11.93 -8.26 -19.97
C HIS A 41 -12.90 -7.92 -21.12
N GLU A 42 -14.01 -7.24 -20.82
CA GLU A 42 -15.00 -6.83 -21.82
C GLU A 42 -14.54 -5.65 -22.69
N GLN A 43 -13.84 -4.68 -22.11
CA GLN A 43 -13.55 -3.39 -22.77
C GLN A 43 -12.10 -3.25 -23.25
N GLY A 44 -11.20 -4.14 -22.83
CA GLY A 44 -9.75 -4.09 -23.09
C GLY A 44 -9.02 -2.97 -22.34
N ALA A 45 -9.66 -1.82 -22.13
CA ALA A 45 -9.13 -0.69 -21.37
C ALA A 45 -10.22 -0.03 -20.52
N LEU A 46 -9.83 0.45 -19.34
CA LEU A 46 -10.67 1.21 -18.41
C LEU A 46 -9.95 2.48 -17.96
N PRO A 47 -9.92 3.53 -18.81
CA PRO A 47 -9.11 4.71 -18.55
C PRO A 47 -9.46 5.43 -17.23
N ALA A 48 -10.73 5.38 -16.82
CA ALA A 48 -11.18 5.96 -15.56
C ALA A 48 -10.50 5.31 -14.35
N ALA A 49 -10.35 3.98 -14.34
CA ALA A 49 -9.65 3.26 -13.28
C ALA A 49 -8.14 3.60 -13.29
N GLY A 50 -7.54 3.72 -14.48
CA GLY A 50 -6.15 4.19 -14.61
C GLY A 50 -5.93 5.59 -14.01
N TRP A 51 -6.87 6.53 -14.25
CA TRP A 51 -6.82 7.87 -13.66
C TRP A 51 -7.01 7.87 -12.14
N ILE A 52 -7.82 6.96 -11.59
CA ILE A 52 -7.96 6.79 -10.14
C ILE A 52 -6.63 6.36 -9.51
N ILE A 53 -5.93 5.40 -10.12
CA ILE A 53 -4.60 4.97 -9.64
C ILE A 53 -3.59 6.11 -9.74
N ALA A 54 -3.57 6.84 -10.86
CA ALA A 54 -2.69 7.99 -11.03
C ALA A 54 -2.96 9.09 -9.98
N ALA A 55 -4.23 9.39 -9.70
CA ALA A 55 -4.62 10.31 -8.65
C ALA A 55 -4.17 9.83 -7.26
N ALA A 56 -4.23 8.52 -6.99
CA ALA A 56 -3.75 7.92 -5.75
C ALA A 56 -2.23 8.12 -5.57
N LEU A 57 -1.44 7.88 -6.62
CA LEU A 57 0.01 8.11 -6.61
C LEU A 57 0.35 9.59 -6.37
N VAL A 58 -0.37 10.49 -7.02
CA VAL A 58 -0.21 11.94 -6.79
C VAL A 58 -0.57 12.28 -5.34
N ALA A 59 -1.69 11.77 -4.84
CA ALA A 59 -2.13 12.01 -3.47
C ALA A 59 -1.12 11.52 -2.44
N GLU A 60 -0.60 10.30 -2.61
CA GLU A 60 0.44 9.73 -1.76
C GLU A 60 1.71 10.59 -1.74
N THR A 61 2.09 11.18 -2.89
CA THR A 61 3.24 12.10 -2.98
C THR A 61 3.11 13.26 -1.99
N PHE A 62 1.96 13.93 -1.99
CA PHE A 62 1.69 15.06 -1.10
C PHE A 62 1.54 14.62 0.35
N ALA A 63 0.89 13.48 0.57
CA ALA A 63 0.65 12.94 1.90
C ALA A 63 1.96 12.57 2.60
N VAL A 64 2.83 11.79 1.96
CA VAL A 64 4.14 11.42 2.50
C VAL A 64 4.99 12.67 2.74
N TRP A 65 4.97 13.63 1.83
CA TRP A 65 5.71 14.88 1.99
C TRP A 65 5.28 15.67 3.24
N TRP A 66 3.97 15.78 3.49
CA TRP A 66 3.44 16.46 4.68
C TRP A 66 3.68 15.66 5.95
N LEU A 67 3.51 14.34 5.92
CA LEU A 67 3.73 13.47 7.07
C LEU A 67 5.20 13.41 7.48
N ALA A 68 6.12 13.19 6.54
CA ALA A 68 7.55 13.16 6.79
C ALA A 68 8.08 14.48 7.38
N SER A 69 7.54 15.61 6.91
CA SER A 69 7.84 16.93 7.49
C SER A 69 7.40 17.01 8.96
N SER A 70 6.24 16.45 9.31
CA SER A 70 5.74 16.45 10.70
C SER A 70 6.52 15.51 11.62
N TRP A 71 6.88 14.32 11.13
CA TRP A 71 7.62 13.33 11.91
C TRP A 71 9.00 13.84 12.32
N ARG A 72 9.68 14.55 11.41
CA ARG A 72 11.01 15.12 11.66
C ARG A 72 11.02 16.36 12.58
N ILE A 73 9.92 17.09 12.68
CA ILE A 73 9.80 18.20 13.65
C ILE A 73 9.56 17.62 15.06
N ARG A 74 8.79 16.53 15.13
CA ARG A 74 8.43 15.86 16.39
C ARG A 74 9.50 14.88 16.89
N GLY A 75 10.49 14.55 16.07
CA GLY A 75 11.64 13.77 16.47
C GLY A 75 12.81 13.88 15.48
N GLY A 76 14.01 13.70 16.00
CA GLY A 76 15.28 13.86 15.30
C GLY A 76 15.49 12.88 14.14
N SER A 77 16.68 12.95 13.55
CA SER A 77 17.00 12.27 12.29
C SER A 77 16.59 10.78 12.27
N PRO A 78 15.84 10.33 11.24
CA PRO A 78 15.40 8.92 11.10
C PRO A 78 16.55 7.91 10.95
N PHE A 79 17.77 8.40 10.69
CA PHE A 79 18.96 7.58 10.42
C PHE A 79 19.93 7.52 11.61
N ALA A 80 19.50 7.85 12.82
CA ALA A 80 20.40 7.95 13.97
C ALA A 80 20.93 6.60 14.52
N GLN A 81 20.34 5.44 14.18
CA GLN A 81 20.77 4.13 14.71
C GLN A 81 20.63 2.98 13.68
N GLY A 82 21.62 2.07 13.62
CA GLY A 82 21.82 1.15 12.47
C GLY A 82 20.67 0.20 12.12
N MET A 83 19.86 -0.25 13.08
CA MET A 83 18.73 -1.17 12.79
C MET A 83 17.51 -0.44 12.20
N SER A 84 17.25 0.82 12.61
CA SER A 84 16.19 1.65 12.03
C SER A 84 16.51 2.03 10.58
N MET A 85 17.80 2.19 10.25
CA MET A 85 18.25 2.47 8.88
C MET A 85 18.01 1.31 7.92
N ARG A 86 18.23 0.05 8.34
CA ARG A 86 18.00 -1.13 7.49
C ARG A 86 16.51 -1.37 7.23
N LEU A 87 15.69 -1.27 8.28
CA LEU A 87 14.23 -1.39 8.16
C LEU A 87 13.65 -0.26 7.31
N GLY A 88 14.11 0.97 7.50
CA GLY A 88 13.73 2.11 6.67
C GLY A 88 14.11 1.91 5.21
N ALA A 89 15.32 1.44 4.91
CA ALA A 89 15.74 1.17 3.53
C ALA A 89 14.90 0.06 2.87
N GLY A 90 14.61 -1.02 3.59
CA GLY A 90 13.72 -2.09 3.11
C GLY A 90 12.33 -1.57 2.78
N LEU A 91 11.74 -0.78 3.69
CA LEU A 91 10.42 -0.18 3.47
C LEU A 91 10.39 0.79 2.29
N VAL A 92 11.44 1.60 2.11
CA VAL A 92 11.57 2.50 0.96
C VAL A 92 11.64 1.70 -0.35
N ILE A 93 12.50 0.68 -0.42
CA ILE A 93 12.63 -0.15 -1.63
C ILE A 93 11.30 -0.83 -1.95
N SER A 94 10.67 -1.46 -0.97
CA SER A 94 9.39 -2.14 -1.15
C SER A 94 8.27 -1.15 -1.52
N HIS A 95 8.30 0.09 -1.03
CA HIS A 95 7.38 1.15 -1.45
C HIS A 95 7.61 1.58 -2.90
N VAL A 96 8.86 1.78 -3.31
CA VAL A 96 9.21 2.11 -4.71
C VAL A 96 8.67 1.02 -5.64
N LEU A 97 8.92 -0.25 -5.32
CA LEU A 97 8.37 -1.38 -6.08
C LEU A 97 6.85 -1.32 -6.15
N LEU A 98 6.21 -1.06 -5.01
CA LEU A 98 4.76 -0.91 -4.90
C LEU A 98 4.24 0.15 -5.89
N ALA A 99 4.86 1.31 -5.89
CA ALA A 99 4.45 2.42 -6.71
C ALA A 99 4.63 2.14 -8.22
N TYR A 100 5.68 1.39 -8.60
CA TYR A 100 5.87 0.91 -9.97
C TYR A 100 4.83 -0.11 -10.41
N PHE A 101 4.42 -1.03 -9.52
CA PHE A 101 3.32 -1.95 -9.82
C PHE A 101 2.00 -1.22 -10.06
N LEU A 102 1.72 -0.18 -9.27
CA LEU A 102 0.54 0.66 -9.50
C LEU A 102 0.63 1.42 -10.83
N LEU A 103 1.81 1.93 -11.18
CA LEU A 103 2.02 2.55 -12.49
C LEU A 103 1.75 1.55 -13.63
N LEU A 104 2.29 0.34 -13.53
CA LEU A 104 2.04 -0.73 -14.51
C LEU A 104 0.54 -1.03 -14.65
N GLY A 105 -0.17 -1.14 -13.52
CA GLY A 105 -1.63 -1.30 -13.51
C GLY A 105 -2.35 -0.14 -14.20
N ALA A 106 -1.97 1.11 -13.93
CA ALA A 106 -2.55 2.27 -14.58
C ALA A 106 -2.29 2.30 -16.09
N LEU A 107 -1.06 1.98 -16.52
CA LEU A 107 -0.68 1.91 -17.93
C LEU A 107 -1.47 0.81 -18.66
N SER A 108 -1.65 -0.35 -18.03
CA SER A 108 -2.49 -1.43 -18.56
C SER A 108 -3.95 -1.00 -18.69
N LEU A 109 -4.51 -0.35 -17.68
CA LEU A 109 -5.89 0.17 -17.71
C LEU A 109 -6.10 1.28 -18.75
N TRP A 110 -5.06 2.02 -19.12
CA TRP A 110 -5.09 2.98 -20.23
C TRP A 110 -4.87 2.34 -21.61
N GLY A 111 -4.58 1.04 -21.69
CA GLY A 111 -4.24 0.36 -22.94
C GLY A 111 -2.87 0.76 -23.51
N LEU A 112 -1.94 1.24 -22.67
CA LEU A 112 -0.64 1.74 -23.12
C LEU A 112 0.47 0.66 -23.13
N MET A 113 0.21 -0.51 -22.57
CA MET A 113 1.18 -1.62 -22.46
C MET A 113 1.12 -2.60 -23.65
N GLY A 114 0.16 -2.42 -24.57
CA GLY A 114 -0.18 -3.38 -25.61
C GLY A 114 -0.94 -4.58 -25.04
N ASP A 115 -1.83 -5.17 -25.83
CA ASP A 115 -2.57 -6.39 -25.47
C ASP A 115 -1.84 -7.69 -25.87
N GLY A 116 -0.67 -7.56 -26.50
CA GLY A 116 0.15 -8.70 -26.98
C GLY A 116 -0.33 -9.29 -28.30
N THR A 117 -1.31 -8.67 -28.97
CA THR A 117 -1.71 -9.04 -30.33
C THR A 117 -0.71 -8.53 -31.37
N GLU A 118 -0.58 -9.24 -32.50
CA GLU A 118 0.33 -8.84 -33.58
C GLU A 118 -0.07 -7.46 -34.14
N GLY A 119 0.79 -6.46 -33.92
CA GLY A 119 0.63 -5.09 -34.41
C GLY A 119 0.27 -4.05 -33.35
N ASP A 120 0.01 -4.46 -32.10
CA ASP A 120 -0.25 -3.54 -30.99
C ASP A 120 1.07 -3.21 -30.26
N GLU A 121 1.74 -2.13 -30.70
CA GLU A 121 2.99 -1.69 -30.10
C GLU A 121 2.75 -0.88 -28.81
N PRO A 122 3.51 -1.15 -27.73
CA PRO A 122 3.40 -0.37 -26.51
C PRO A 122 3.71 1.10 -26.75
N SER A 123 2.90 1.97 -26.14
CA SER A 123 3.02 3.42 -26.34
C SER A 123 4.36 3.95 -25.83
N ILE A 124 4.95 4.91 -26.55
CA ILE A 124 6.13 5.66 -26.09
C ILE A 124 5.89 6.41 -24.76
N LEU A 125 4.63 6.62 -24.38
CA LEU A 125 4.27 7.22 -23.09
C LEU A 125 4.63 6.32 -21.90
N ALA A 126 4.59 5.00 -22.06
CA ALA A 126 4.92 4.06 -20.99
C ALA A 126 6.36 4.27 -20.44
N PRO A 127 7.44 4.22 -21.25
CA PRO A 127 8.79 4.46 -20.74
C PRO A 127 8.99 5.88 -20.20
N ILE A 128 8.31 6.90 -20.75
CA ILE A 128 8.36 8.27 -20.22
C ILE A 128 7.79 8.31 -18.81
N LEU A 129 6.63 7.69 -18.57
CA LEU A 129 5.99 7.65 -17.26
C LEU A 129 6.81 6.84 -16.24
N PHE A 130 7.51 5.78 -16.67
CA PHE A 130 8.47 5.06 -15.85
C PHE A 130 9.62 5.96 -15.35
N VAL A 131 10.17 6.80 -16.23
CA VAL A 131 11.22 7.76 -15.88
C VAL A 131 10.70 8.85 -14.95
N VAL A 132 9.50 9.38 -15.22
CA VAL A 132 8.85 10.35 -14.32
C VAL A 132 8.64 9.75 -12.94
N MET A 133 8.23 8.49 -12.87
CA MET A 133 8.03 7.77 -11.61
C MET A 133 9.34 7.57 -10.84
N PHE A 134 10.44 7.28 -11.54
CA PHE A 134 11.77 7.21 -10.94
C PHE A 134 12.13 8.54 -10.25
N PHE A 135 12.00 9.65 -10.98
CA PHE A 135 12.28 10.97 -10.43
C PHE A 135 11.35 11.32 -9.27
N ARG A 136 10.07 10.96 -9.34
CA ARG A 136 9.11 11.14 -8.26
C ARG A 136 9.57 10.44 -6.98
N GLU A 137 9.89 9.15 -7.04
CA GLU A 137 10.36 8.38 -5.88
C GLU A 137 11.67 8.95 -5.33
N VAL A 138 12.64 9.28 -6.19
CA VAL A 138 13.90 9.90 -5.77
C VAL A 138 13.64 11.23 -5.05
N VAL A 139 12.82 12.12 -5.61
CA VAL A 139 12.50 13.42 -5.01
C VAL A 139 11.76 13.25 -3.68
N LEU A 140 10.84 12.29 -3.60
CA LEU A 140 10.07 12.01 -2.38
C LEU A 140 10.97 11.55 -1.24
N TRP A 141 11.84 10.56 -1.49
CA TRP A 141 12.71 10.00 -0.45
C TRP A 141 13.91 10.88 -0.13
N VAL A 142 14.56 11.47 -1.13
CA VAL A 142 15.64 12.44 -0.91
C VAL A 142 15.08 13.70 -0.25
N GLY A 143 13.91 14.18 -0.66
CA GLY A 143 13.24 15.33 -0.05
C GLY A 143 12.86 15.09 1.41
N ALA A 144 12.30 13.92 1.73
CA ALA A 144 12.03 13.50 3.10
C ALA A 144 13.32 13.46 3.96
N ALA A 145 14.42 12.97 3.38
CA ALA A 145 15.72 12.87 4.05
C ALA A 145 16.51 14.20 4.14
N ALA A 146 16.37 15.11 3.18
CA ALA A 146 17.22 16.30 3.03
C ALA A 146 16.67 17.57 3.70
N ARG A 147 15.39 17.60 4.11
CA ARG A 147 14.75 18.76 4.76
C ARG A 147 15.38 19.10 6.13
N ARG A 148 16.47 19.87 6.12
CA ARG A 148 17.21 20.32 7.30
C ARG A 148 16.57 21.52 8.03
N THR A 149 15.58 22.19 7.43
CA THR A 149 15.11 23.51 7.85
C THR A 149 13.59 23.68 7.65
N VAL A 150 12.78 22.83 8.28
CA VAL A 150 11.32 23.10 8.36
C VAL A 150 11.05 23.73 9.72
N ASP A 151 11.02 25.06 9.76
CA ASP A 151 10.87 25.84 11.00
C ASP A 151 9.44 25.80 11.57
N ARG A 152 8.46 25.29 10.80
CA ARG A 152 7.05 25.27 11.20
C ARG A 152 6.37 23.96 10.86
N GLU A 153 5.69 23.42 11.87
CA GLU A 153 4.84 22.25 11.73
C GLU A 153 3.69 22.51 10.73
N PRO A 154 3.34 21.54 9.85
CA PRO A 154 2.16 21.67 9.02
C PRO A 154 0.90 21.87 9.89
N PRO A 155 -0.04 22.73 9.47
CA PRO A 155 -1.28 22.93 10.21
C PRO A 155 -2.08 21.63 10.33
N ALA A 156 -2.83 21.48 11.42
CA ALA A 156 -3.52 20.23 11.78
C ALA A 156 -4.44 19.69 10.67
N TRP A 157 -5.10 20.57 9.91
CA TRP A 157 -5.95 20.17 8.78
C TRP A 157 -5.15 19.51 7.63
N ARG A 158 -3.91 19.95 7.37
CA ARG A 158 -3.03 19.32 6.36
C ARG A 158 -2.59 17.95 6.81
N LEU A 159 -2.30 17.77 8.09
CA LEU A 159 -1.96 16.47 8.66
C LEU A 159 -3.16 15.52 8.61
N PHE A 160 -4.36 16.01 8.94
CA PHE A 160 -5.60 15.23 8.81
C PHE A 160 -5.83 14.80 7.35
N LEU A 161 -5.73 15.73 6.40
CA LEU A 161 -5.89 15.44 4.98
C LEU A 161 -4.83 14.45 4.48
N ALA A 162 -3.56 14.63 4.86
CA ALA A 162 -2.48 13.72 4.50
C ALA A 162 -2.78 12.27 4.90
N ARG A 163 -3.29 12.06 6.12
CA ARG A 163 -3.61 10.72 6.62
C ARG A 163 -4.74 10.07 5.82
N TRP A 164 -5.80 10.82 5.51
CA TRP A 164 -6.88 10.29 4.67
C TRP A 164 -6.47 10.06 3.22
N MET A 165 -5.55 10.88 2.68
CA MET A 165 -4.93 10.62 1.38
C MET A 165 -4.09 9.33 1.41
N MET A 166 -3.35 9.04 2.49
CA MET A 166 -2.68 7.75 2.68
C MET A 166 -3.66 6.59 2.76
N VAL A 167 -4.77 6.73 3.50
CA VAL A 167 -5.81 5.68 3.58
C VAL A 167 -6.40 5.41 2.19
N ALA A 168 -6.75 6.45 1.43
CA ALA A 168 -7.27 6.30 0.08
C ALA A 168 -6.26 5.60 -0.85
N PHE A 169 -4.99 6.00 -0.78
CA PHE A 169 -3.91 5.34 -1.50
C PHE A 169 -3.78 3.86 -1.10
N GLN A 170 -3.77 3.55 0.19
CA GLN A 170 -3.70 2.18 0.70
C GLN A 170 -4.86 1.33 0.19
N CYS A 171 -6.08 1.86 0.20
CA CYS A 171 -7.27 1.17 -0.33
C CYS A 171 -7.13 0.87 -1.83
N ILE A 172 -6.76 1.87 -2.64
CA ILE A 172 -6.60 1.70 -4.08
C ILE A 172 -5.48 0.70 -4.39
N ALA A 173 -4.34 0.85 -3.72
CA ALA A 173 -3.21 -0.04 -3.89
C ALA A 173 -3.55 -1.47 -3.49
N PHE A 174 -4.21 -1.64 -2.34
CA PHE A 174 -4.71 -2.94 -1.89
C PHE A 174 -5.61 -3.60 -2.91
N THR A 175 -6.56 -2.86 -3.51
CA THR A 175 -7.45 -3.40 -4.55
C THR A 175 -6.69 -3.90 -5.77
N VAL A 176 -5.66 -3.19 -6.21
CA VAL A 176 -4.81 -3.62 -7.35
C VAL A 176 -4.01 -4.87 -7.01
N TYR A 177 -3.44 -4.97 -5.79
CA TYR A 177 -2.72 -6.19 -5.38
C TYR A 177 -3.62 -7.38 -5.16
N TRP A 178 -4.77 -7.13 -4.56
CA TRP A 178 -5.78 -8.14 -4.32
C TRP A 178 -6.18 -8.79 -5.63
N ASP A 179 -6.38 -7.98 -6.68
CA ASP A 179 -6.63 -8.49 -8.03
C ASP A 179 -5.46 -9.32 -8.57
N ALA A 180 -4.22 -8.85 -8.44
CA ALA A 180 -3.05 -9.60 -8.88
C ALA A 180 -2.86 -10.95 -8.16
N ILE A 181 -3.32 -11.07 -6.92
CA ILE A 181 -3.19 -12.30 -6.11
C ILE A 181 -4.35 -13.25 -6.33
N ILE A 182 -5.59 -12.76 -6.40
CA ILE A 182 -6.77 -13.59 -6.74
C ILE A 182 -6.82 -13.91 -8.24
N GLY A 183 -6.17 -13.10 -9.07
CA GLY A 183 -6.08 -13.27 -10.52
C GLY A 183 -5.21 -14.43 -10.97
N PHE A 184 -4.65 -15.22 -10.04
CA PHE A 184 -4.08 -16.51 -10.38
C PHE A 184 -5.20 -17.45 -10.85
N GLU A 185 -5.42 -17.48 -12.16
CA GLU A 185 -6.27 -18.48 -12.82
C GLU A 185 -5.85 -19.90 -12.39
N GLY A 186 -6.84 -20.75 -12.10
CA GLY A 186 -6.61 -22.12 -11.68
C GLY A 186 -6.45 -22.34 -10.17
N VAL A 187 -6.57 -21.30 -9.33
CA VAL A 187 -6.64 -21.42 -7.85
C VAL A 187 -7.72 -22.40 -7.40
N ASP A 188 -8.86 -22.44 -8.11
CA ASP A 188 -10.00 -23.32 -7.82
C ASP A 188 -9.72 -24.79 -8.18
N ASP A 189 -8.75 -25.06 -9.05
CA ASP A 189 -8.34 -26.40 -9.50
C ASP A 189 -7.15 -26.96 -8.69
N ILE A 190 -6.59 -26.18 -7.76
CA ILE A 190 -5.44 -26.59 -6.95
C ILE A 190 -5.88 -27.60 -5.88
N HIS A 191 -5.29 -28.80 -5.92
CA HIS A 191 -5.51 -29.84 -4.92
C HIS A 191 -5.27 -29.32 -3.48
N PRO A 192 -6.11 -29.64 -2.49
CA PRO A 192 -6.01 -29.12 -1.11
C PRO A 192 -4.63 -29.32 -0.44
N ALA A 193 -3.92 -30.39 -0.79
CA ALA A 193 -2.58 -30.64 -0.27
C ALA A 193 -1.51 -29.66 -0.82
N ALA A 194 -1.68 -29.18 -2.05
CA ALA A 194 -0.79 -28.17 -2.64
C ALA A 194 -0.97 -26.79 -1.97
N TRP A 195 -2.17 -26.50 -1.44
CA TRP A 195 -2.42 -25.31 -0.62
C TRP A 195 -1.55 -25.21 0.62
N LEU A 196 -1.17 -26.35 1.24
CA LEU A 196 -0.27 -26.34 2.40
C LEU A 196 1.12 -25.79 2.06
N VAL A 197 1.55 -25.91 0.81
CA VAL A 197 2.83 -25.40 0.31
C VAL A 197 2.67 -24.00 -0.28
N LEU A 198 1.58 -23.75 -1.00
CA LEU A 198 1.35 -22.50 -1.71
C LEU A 198 0.87 -21.36 -0.80
N ALA A 199 0.02 -21.65 0.20
CA ALA A 199 -0.51 -20.62 1.09
C ALA A 199 0.58 -19.86 1.87
N PRO A 200 1.61 -20.50 2.45
CA PRO A 200 2.72 -19.77 3.07
C PRO A 200 3.47 -18.86 2.09
N ALA A 201 3.66 -19.30 0.83
CA ALA A 201 4.30 -18.50 -0.20
C ALA A 201 3.45 -17.28 -0.57
N ILE A 202 2.14 -17.46 -0.76
CA ILE A 202 1.19 -16.36 -1.02
C ILE A 202 1.16 -15.38 0.16
N VAL A 203 1.08 -15.88 1.39
CA VAL A 203 1.13 -15.02 2.60
C VAL A 203 2.43 -14.24 2.64
N LEU A 204 3.57 -14.86 2.33
CA LEU A 204 4.86 -14.18 2.31
C LEU A 204 4.91 -13.08 1.23
N VAL A 205 4.50 -13.39 0.00
CA VAL A 205 4.43 -12.41 -1.09
C VAL A 205 3.49 -11.26 -0.73
N PHE A 206 2.33 -11.59 -0.18
CA PHE A 206 1.35 -10.60 0.29
C PHE A 206 1.96 -9.70 1.37
N LEU A 207 2.66 -10.26 2.36
CA LEU A 207 3.31 -9.49 3.42
C LEU A 207 4.36 -8.52 2.87
N ILE A 208 5.14 -8.94 1.87
CA ILE A 208 6.13 -8.08 1.21
C ILE A 208 5.45 -6.87 0.54
N LEU A 209 4.24 -7.04 0.01
CA LEU A 209 3.46 -5.99 -0.66
C LEU A 209 2.62 -5.16 0.32
N TYR A 210 2.13 -5.78 1.39
CA TYR A 210 1.28 -5.18 2.42
C TYR A 210 2.06 -4.29 3.38
N LEU A 211 3.24 -4.71 3.82
CA LEU A 211 4.05 -3.93 4.77
C LEU A 211 4.36 -2.50 4.27
N PRO A 212 4.68 -2.29 2.97
CA PRO A 212 4.80 -0.96 2.38
C PRO A 212 3.51 -0.13 2.43
N LEU A 213 2.32 -0.73 2.36
CA LEU A 213 1.06 0.00 2.52
C LEU A 213 0.94 0.56 3.93
N CYS A 214 1.46 -0.16 4.92
CA CYS A 214 1.52 0.27 6.32
C CYS A 214 2.69 1.22 6.63
N LEU A 215 3.26 1.89 5.61
CA LEU A 215 4.41 2.78 5.73
C LEU A 215 4.30 3.76 6.90
N GLN A 216 3.15 4.40 7.09
CA GLN A 216 2.93 5.36 8.18
C GLN A 216 3.10 4.73 9.57
N GLU A 217 2.59 3.52 9.79
CA GLU A 217 2.70 2.82 11.08
C GLU A 217 4.13 2.34 11.36
N LEU A 218 4.88 2.00 10.30
CA LEU A 218 6.24 1.47 10.40
C LEU A 218 7.31 2.56 10.41
N MET A 219 7.11 3.66 9.69
CA MET A 219 8.04 4.77 9.59
C MET A 219 7.96 5.70 10.79
N GLU A 220 6.76 6.07 11.25
CA GLU A 220 6.64 7.09 12.29
C GLU A 220 7.44 6.78 13.57
N PRO A 221 7.47 5.54 14.10
CA PRO A 221 8.29 5.20 15.25
C PRO A 221 9.79 5.40 14.99
N CYS A 222 10.27 5.15 13.77
CA CYS A 222 11.67 5.36 13.38
C CYS A 222 12.09 6.84 13.42
N PHE A 223 11.13 7.77 13.44
CA PHE A 223 11.39 9.22 13.55
C PHE A 223 11.27 9.74 14.99
N ARG A 224 10.88 8.93 15.99
CA ARG A 224 10.75 9.38 17.40
C ARG A 224 12.09 9.23 18.14
N LEU A 225 12.59 10.31 18.75
CA LEU A 225 13.86 10.33 19.50
C LEU A 225 13.86 9.46 20.77
N GLU A 226 12.71 9.31 21.43
CA GLU A 226 12.62 8.66 22.74
C GLU A 226 12.24 7.16 22.68
N ASN A 227 11.91 6.63 21.49
CA ASN A 227 11.60 5.21 21.31
C ASN A 227 12.15 4.74 19.95
N PRO A 228 13.32 4.08 19.90
CA PRO A 228 14.01 3.77 18.65
C PRO A 228 13.37 2.65 17.81
N GLY A 229 12.10 2.31 18.06
CA GLY A 229 11.40 1.26 17.34
C GLY A 229 9.88 1.34 17.48
N PRO A 230 9.14 0.61 16.62
CA PRO A 230 7.71 0.44 16.77
C PRO A 230 7.37 -0.09 18.17
N GLU A 231 6.20 0.30 18.69
CA GLU A 231 5.72 -0.21 19.99
C GLU A 231 5.85 -1.75 20.03
N PRO A 232 6.26 -2.34 21.17
CA PRO A 232 6.39 -3.78 21.29
C PRO A 232 5.10 -4.47 20.83
N GLY A 233 5.19 -5.24 19.74
CA GLY A 233 4.05 -5.96 19.15
C GLY A 233 3.41 -5.32 17.92
N THR A 234 3.72 -4.07 17.54
CA THR A 234 3.17 -3.47 16.30
C THR A 234 3.60 -4.22 15.05
N GLY A 235 4.87 -4.67 14.98
CA GLY A 235 5.35 -5.50 13.86
C GLY A 235 4.58 -6.82 13.76
N TRP A 236 4.38 -7.51 14.88
CA TRP A 236 3.60 -8.76 14.92
C TRP A 236 2.11 -8.54 14.61
N ARG A 237 1.53 -7.42 15.04
CA ARG A 237 0.15 -7.04 14.72
C ARG A 237 -0.02 -6.85 13.21
N LEU A 238 0.90 -6.12 12.57
CA LEU A 238 0.88 -5.88 11.12
C LEU A 238 1.13 -7.15 10.32
N ILE A 239 2.06 -8.01 10.77
CA ILE A 239 2.27 -9.32 10.15
C ILE A 239 1.01 -10.18 10.28
N GLY A 240 0.40 -10.21 11.48
CA GLY A 240 -0.82 -10.96 11.73
C GLY A 240 -1.99 -10.47 10.88
N SER A 241 -2.22 -9.16 10.81
CA SER A 241 -3.29 -8.58 10.01
C SER A 241 -3.06 -8.79 8.51
N GLY A 242 -1.82 -8.63 8.05
CA GLY A 242 -1.42 -8.92 6.67
C GLY A 242 -1.65 -10.40 6.31
N ALA A 243 -1.29 -11.33 7.20
CA ALA A 243 -1.55 -12.75 6.99
C ALA A 243 -3.05 -13.08 6.96
N CYS A 244 -3.85 -12.48 7.86
CA CYS A 244 -5.31 -12.64 7.85
C CYS A 244 -5.92 -12.10 6.55
N LEU A 245 -5.47 -10.94 6.08
CA LEU A 245 -5.94 -10.37 4.81
C LEU A 245 -5.49 -11.24 3.62
N ALA A 246 -4.27 -11.76 3.62
CA ALA A 246 -3.78 -12.67 2.57
C ALA A 246 -4.61 -13.96 2.48
N LEU A 247 -5.08 -14.47 3.62
CA LEU A 247 -5.88 -15.69 3.70
C LEU A 247 -7.38 -15.47 3.50
N TYR A 248 -7.84 -14.22 3.59
CA TYR A 248 -9.25 -13.86 3.47
C TYR A 248 -9.91 -14.29 2.14
N PRO A 249 -9.28 -14.17 0.95
CA PRO A 249 -9.87 -14.66 -0.30
C PRO A 249 -10.20 -16.15 -0.24
N PHE A 250 -9.25 -16.94 0.26
CA PHE A 250 -9.36 -18.39 0.34
C PHE A 250 -10.42 -18.80 1.36
N ALA A 251 -10.49 -18.11 2.49
CA ALA A 251 -11.54 -18.32 3.47
C ALA A 251 -12.92 -17.99 2.88
N LEU A 252 -13.05 -16.90 2.12
CA LEU A 252 -14.30 -16.50 1.47
C LEU A 252 -14.73 -17.54 0.42
N GLU A 253 -13.79 -18.05 -0.38
CA GLU A 253 -14.08 -19.05 -1.42
C GLU A 253 -14.44 -20.42 -0.81
N LEU A 254 -13.75 -20.83 0.25
CA LEU A 254 -14.11 -22.02 1.03
C LEU A 254 -15.53 -21.91 1.63
N ILE A 255 -15.92 -20.73 2.12
CA ILE A 255 -17.27 -20.49 2.64
C ILE A 255 -18.31 -20.57 1.52
N LYS A 256 -18.04 -19.98 0.35
CA LYS A 256 -18.95 -20.08 -0.81
C LYS A 256 -19.14 -21.53 -1.27
N THR A 257 -18.04 -22.25 -1.45
CA THR A 257 -18.03 -23.62 -1.99
C THR A 257 -18.57 -24.68 -1.01
N HIS A 258 -18.46 -24.47 0.31
CA HIS A 258 -18.80 -25.50 1.30
C HIS A 258 -19.90 -25.11 2.32
N VAL A 259 -20.19 -23.82 2.51
CA VAL A 259 -21.14 -23.36 3.56
C VAL A 259 -22.39 -22.73 2.96
N LEU A 260 -22.29 -21.99 1.84
CA LEU A 260 -23.42 -21.29 1.23
C LEU A 260 -24.22 -22.10 0.18
N LEU A 261 -24.02 -23.43 0.16
CA LEU A 261 -24.73 -24.46 -0.61
C LEU A 261 -24.41 -24.54 -2.12
N PRO A 262 -24.27 -25.77 -2.66
CA PRO A 262 -24.46 -26.06 -4.07
C PRO A 262 -25.96 -26.05 -4.37
N PHE A 263 -26.49 -24.95 -4.90
CA PHE A 263 -27.82 -24.91 -5.52
C PHE A 263 -27.74 -24.16 -6.85
#